data_AF-A0A0K2RMM5-F1
#
_entry.id   AF-A0A0K2RMM5-F1
#
_cell.length_a   1.000
_cell.length_b   1.000
_cell.length_c   1.000
_cell.angle_alpha   90.00
_cell.angle_beta   90.00
_cell.angle_gamma   90.00
#
_symmetry.space_group_name_H-M   'P 1'
#
loop_
_entity.id
_entity.type
_entity.pdbx_description
1 polymer ?
#
loop_
_entity_poly.entity_id
_entity_poly.type
_entity_poly.pdbx_seq_one_letter_code
_entity_poly.pdbx_strand_id
1 'polypeptide(L)'
;MKFAFSAGQRPVSRAGHIDAFREPLTLGATGRVDLRNLDQQTGTTELERNYADQTRIPVSPTSDFQPAAPATDPAASRLWIKNPLDVFTANGLDARGGIVVSDGKIAELVPAGKRPSAPCHETFDAGSHVLLPGLINTHHHFYQTLTRAWGPVANAPLFPWLQNLYPVWARLTPDSLELAVKVALAELLLSGCTTAADHHYLFPAGLEDAIDVEVGVVRELGMRATLTRGSMTLGEDDGGLPPRSTVQRPEVILADSERLIGKYHERGDGAVIQIALAPCSPFSVTREIMAESAAMAERLDVRLHTHLAETIDEEDFCREMFGLRTVDYLDSVGWLGKRTWLGHGIHFDDDEIARLGAAAPPSRIARRRTCGSRRAPHGCWNLRPPGFPWGWEWTVRRRTMPPT
;
A
#
# COMPACT_ATOMS: atom_id res chain seq x y z
N MET A 1 -38.81 -14.18 -5.02
CA MET A 1 -39.04 -13.39 -3.79
C MET A 1 -38.07 -12.22 -3.81
N LYS A 2 -38.57 -11.01 -4.08
CA LYS A 2 -37.78 -9.77 -4.12
C LYS A 2 -37.80 -9.14 -2.72
N PHE A 3 -36.66 -8.74 -2.18
CA PHE A 3 -36.60 -7.80 -1.06
C PHE A 3 -35.88 -6.54 -1.54
N ALA A 4 -36.66 -5.46 -1.63
CA ALA A 4 -36.19 -4.10 -1.80
C ALA A 4 -36.10 -3.44 -0.42
N PHE A 5 -35.00 -2.76 -0.11
CA PHE A 5 -34.92 -1.90 1.06
C PHE A 5 -35.14 -0.45 0.62
N SER A 6 -36.21 0.17 1.15
CA SER A 6 -36.51 1.59 0.98
C SER A 6 -35.72 2.42 1.98
N ALA A 7 -35.13 3.53 1.51
CA ALA A 7 -34.52 4.54 2.36
C ALA A 7 -35.60 5.31 3.15
N GLY A 8 -35.59 5.18 4.47
CA GLY A 8 -36.41 5.98 5.38
C GLY A 8 -35.58 7.06 6.07
N GLN A 9 -35.83 8.32 5.73
CA GLN A 9 -35.38 9.49 6.49
C GLN A 9 -36.03 9.49 7.88
N ARG A 10 -35.27 9.78 8.94
CA ARG A 10 -35.79 10.24 10.23
C ARG A 10 -34.93 11.37 10.81
N PRO A 11 -35.54 12.26 11.61
CA PRO A 11 -35.09 13.65 11.76
C PRO A 11 -34.07 13.87 12.87
N VAL A 12 -33.36 14.98 12.74
CA VAL A 12 -32.43 15.59 13.70
C VAL A 12 -33.20 16.04 14.95
N SER A 13 -32.74 15.64 16.14
CA SER A 13 -33.10 16.27 17.41
C SER A 13 -31.84 16.79 18.13
N ARG A 14 -32.02 17.95 18.77
CA ARG A 14 -30.99 18.79 19.38
C ARG A 14 -30.53 18.29 20.76
N ALA A 15 -29.27 18.66 21.04
CA ALA A 15 -28.71 19.12 22.33
C ALA A 15 -28.65 18.13 23.51
N GLY A 16 -27.42 17.70 23.80
CA GLY A 16 -26.96 17.35 25.13
C GLY A 16 -25.60 18.03 25.36
N HIS A 17 -25.58 19.05 26.21
CA HIS A 17 -24.36 19.63 26.77
C HIS A 17 -23.71 18.59 27.69
N ILE A 18 -22.41 18.35 27.52
CA ILE A 18 -21.55 17.76 28.55
C ILE A 18 -20.36 18.70 28.70
N ASP A 19 -20.32 19.39 29.83
CA ASP A 19 -19.21 20.24 30.25
C ASP A 19 -17.98 19.37 30.54
N ALA A 20 -16.95 19.52 29.72
CA ALA A 20 -15.62 18.99 30.01
C ALA A 20 -14.83 20.01 30.83
N PHE A 21 -14.37 19.57 32.00
CA PHE A 21 -13.44 20.27 32.88
C PHE A 21 -12.27 20.87 32.09
N ARG A 22 -12.16 22.20 32.17
CA ARG A 22 -10.95 22.96 31.78
C ARG A 22 -10.10 23.15 33.04
N GLU A 23 -8.96 22.51 33.08
CA GLU A 23 -7.83 22.88 33.96
C GLU A 23 -6.67 23.31 33.04
N PRO A 24 -6.12 24.52 33.19
CA PRO A 24 -4.97 24.96 32.40
C PRO A 24 -3.66 24.42 33.01
N LEU A 25 -2.93 23.59 32.26
CA LEU A 25 -1.56 23.22 32.60
C LEU A 25 -0.62 24.41 32.33
N THR A 26 -0.14 25.04 33.39
CA THR A 26 0.97 25.99 33.36
C THR A 26 2.31 25.25 33.20
N LEU A 27 3.07 25.56 32.15
CA LEU A 27 4.46 25.13 31.99
C LEU A 27 5.38 25.84 33.00
N GLY A 28 6.01 25.08 33.89
CA GLY A 28 7.15 25.51 34.69
C GLY A 28 8.47 25.15 34.00
N ALA A 29 9.37 26.12 33.93
CA ALA A 29 10.70 25.98 33.34
C ALA A 29 11.64 25.17 34.25
N THR A 30 11.89 23.91 33.89
CA THR A 30 13.16 23.15 34.02
C THR A 30 12.89 21.71 33.60
N GLY A 31 13.38 21.31 32.42
CA GLY A 31 13.21 19.96 31.90
C GLY A 31 14.05 18.93 32.68
N ARG A 32 13.35 17.98 33.32
CA ARG A 32 13.78 16.61 33.65
C ARG A 32 12.57 15.86 34.22
N VAL A 33 12.21 14.72 33.63
CA VAL A 33 11.18 13.81 34.17
C VAL A 33 11.87 12.76 35.04
N ASP A 34 11.48 12.67 36.31
CA ASP A 34 11.95 11.69 37.29
C ASP A 34 11.03 10.46 37.27
N LEU A 35 11.58 9.28 36.97
CA LEU A 35 10.85 8.00 36.81
C LEU A 35 10.90 7.13 38.07
N ARG A 36 10.63 7.70 39.24
CA ARG A 36 10.48 6.93 40.49
C ARG A 36 9.12 7.19 41.12
N ASN A 37 8.11 6.44 40.66
CA ASN A 37 6.96 5.97 41.45
C ASN A 37 5.88 5.42 40.51
N LEU A 38 6.06 4.20 40.01
CA LEU A 38 4.96 3.37 39.52
C LEU A 38 5.26 1.92 39.91
N ASP A 39 5.09 1.63 41.20
CA ASP A 39 4.82 0.28 41.64
C ASP A 39 3.77 0.33 42.76
N GLN A 40 2.90 -0.68 42.79
CA GLN A 40 1.75 -0.89 43.66
C GLN A 40 0.43 -0.18 43.26
N GLN A 41 -0.36 -0.86 42.42
CA GLN A 41 -1.74 -1.21 42.78
C GLN A 41 -2.21 -2.39 41.92
N THR A 42 -2.06 -3.59 42.50
CA THR A 42 -2.71 -4.81 42.05
C THR A 42 -4.20 -4.74 42.40
N GLY A 43 -5.06 -4.71 41.39
CA GLY A 43 -6.51 -4.75 41.54
C GLY A 43 -7.12 -5.40 40.32
N THR A 44 -7.38 -6.71 40.40
CA THR A 44 -8.07 -7.50 39.39
C THR A 44 -9.49 -6.96 39.16
N THR A 45 -9.71 -6.30 38.03
CA THR A 45 -11.04 -5.82 37.62
C THR A 45 -11.85 -6.93 36.95
N GLU A 46 -13.17 -6.93 37.14
CA GLU A 46 -14.17 -7.91 36.67
C GLU A 46 -14.20 -8.21 35.15
N LEU A 47 -13.39 -7.55 34.34
CA LEU A 47 -13.22 -7.81 32.90
C LEU A 47 -12.48 -9.12 32.60
N GLU A 48 -11.61 -9.60 33.50
CA GLU A 48 -10.85 -10.85 33.30
C GLU A 48 -11.65 -12.12 33.62
N ARG A 49 -12.76 -12.01 34.37
CA ARG A 49 -13.63 -13.16 34.69
C ARG A 49 -14.58 -13.56 33.55
N ASN A 50 -14.86 -12.66 32.61
CA ASN A 50 -15.80 -12.91 31.51
C ASN A 50 -15.17 -13.50 30.24
N TYR A 51 -13.84 -13.72 30.21
CA TYR A 51 -13.15 -14.33 29.06
C TYR A 51 -12.86 -15.84 29.22
N ALA A 52 -13.16 -16.43 30.38
CA ALA A 52 -12.85 -17.83 30.67
C ALA A 52 -14.00 -18.82 30.36
N ASP A 53 -15.15 -18.37 29.85
CA ASP A 53 -16.35 -19.21 29.69
C ASP A 53 -16.94 -19.26 28.26
N GLN A 54 -16.15 -18.92 27.23
CA GLN A 54 -16.58 -19.04 25.81
C GLN A 54 -15.66 -19.90 24.93
N THR A 55 -14.68 -20.58 25.50
CA THR A 55 -13.86 -21.55 24.76
C THR A 55 -14.47 -22.94 24.84
N ARG A 56 -15.43 -23.24 23.96
CA ARG A 56 -15.76 -24.60 23.48
C ARG A 56 -16.83 -24.56 22.38
N ILE A 57 -16.45 -24.06 21.21
CA ILE A 57 -17.13 -24.46 19.97
C ILE A 57 -16.30 -25.62 19.40
N PRO A 58 -16.85 -26.84 19.29
CA PRO A 58 -16.15 -27.94 18.65
C PRO A 58 -16.06 -27.66 17.14
N VAL A 59 -14.84 -27.42 16.66
CA VAL A 59 -14.56 -27.35 15.22
C VAL A 59 -14.46 -28.78 14.72
N SER A 60 -15.51 -29.27 14.05
CA SER A 60 -15.48 -30.56 13.34
C SER A 60 -14.50 -30.47 12.17
N PRO A 61 -13.56 -31.41 12.00
CA PRO A 61 -12.69 -31.43 10.85
C PRO A 61 -13.39 -32.19 9.71
N THR A 62 -14.14 -31.48 8.87
CA THR A 62 -14.42 -31.89 7.49
C THR A 62 -15.16 -30.77 6.75
N SER A 63 -14.42 -30.00 5.95
CA SER A 63 -14.97 -29.54 4.68
C SER A 63 -13.89 -29.75 3.63
N ASP A 64 -14.05 -30.81 2.86
CA ASP A 64 -13.31 -31.03 1.62
C ASP A 64 -13.66 -29.89 0.66
N PHE A 65 -12.94 -28.77 0.77
CA PHE A 65 -12.89 -27.80 -0.31
C PHE A 65 -11.96 -28.37 -1.37
N GLN A 66 -12.52 -29.22 -2.23
CA GLN A 66 -11.82 -29.62 -3.44
C GLN A 66 -11.74 -28.39 -4.35
N PRO A 67 -10.54 -27.92 -4.73
CA PRO A 67 -10.43 -26.94 -5.80
C PRO A 67 -11.11 -27.54 -7.03
N ALA A 68 -11.95 -26.74 -7.69
CA ALA A 68 -12.63 -27.16 -8.90
C ALA A 68 -11.59 -27.75 -9.86
N ALA A 69 -11.80 -28.99 -10.29
CA ALA A 69 -10.96 -29.63 -11.29
C ALA A 69 -10.87 -28.71 -12.52
N PRO A 70 -9.68 -28.53 -13.13
CA PRO A 70 -9.55 -27.70 -14.31
C PRO A 70 -10.50 -28.20 -15.38
N ALA A 71 -11.38 -27.30 -15.84
CA ALA A 71 -12.34 -27.59 -16.89
C ALA A 71 -11.60 -28.15 -18.12
N THR A 72 -11.99 -29.34 -18.54
CA THR A 72 -11.47 -30.05 -19.69
C THR A 72 -12.07 -29.48 -20.97
N ASP A 73 -11.36 -28.56 -21.65
CA ASP A 73 -11.19 -28.44 -23.12
C ASP A 73 -10.22 -27.26 -23.44
N PRO A 74 -9.04 -27.47 -24.06
CA PRO A 74 -8.04 -26.42 -24.31
C PRO A 74 -8.29 -25.60 -25.59
N ALA A 75 -9.53 -25.49 -26.05
CA ALA A 75 -9.88 -24.40 -26.97
C ALA A 75 -9.95 -23.09 -26.15
N ALA A 76 -8.90 -22.25 -26.27
CA ALA A 76 -8.79 -20.94 -25.63
C ALA A 76 -10.17 -20.24 -25.50
N SER A 77 -10.70 -20.15 -24.27
CA SER A 77 -12.03 -19.58 -24.05
C SER A 77 -11.98 -18.09 -24.43
N ARG A 78 -12.90 -17.70 -25.32
CA ARG A 78 -13.01 -16.34 -25.83
C ARG A 78 -14.27 -15.75 -25.24
N LEU A 79 -14.11 -14.81 -24.33
CA LEU A 79 -15.19 -14.11 -23.65
C LEU A 79 -15.35 -12.71 -24.25
N TRP A 80 -16.56 -12.40 -24.72
CA TRP A 80 -16.93 -11.03 -25.08
C TRP A 80 -17.73 -10.37 -23.97
N ILE A 81 -17.11 -9.41 -23.28
CA ILE A 81 -17.78 -8.52 -22.34
C ILE A 81 -18.38 -7.38 -23.17
N LYS A 82 -19.66 -7.49 -23.51
CA LYS A 82 -20.31 -6.68 -24.56
C LYS A 82 -21.12 -5.52 -24.00
N ASN A 83 -21.23 -4.46 -24.80
CA ASN A 83 -22.14 -3.33 -24.60
C ASN A 83 -22.07 -2.70 -23.19
N PRO A 84 -20.88 -2.32 -22.67
CA PRO A 84 -20.82 -1.62 -21.39
C PRO A 84 -21.63 -0.32 -21.43
N LEU A 85 -22.18 0.10 -20.28
CA LEU A 85 -22.86 1.39 -20.13
C LEU A 85 -21.93 2.55 -20.50
N ASP A 86 -20.66 2.45 -20.06
CA ASP A 86 -19.58 3.34 -20.46
C ASP A 86 -18.22 2.62 -20.30
N VAL A 87 -17.16 3.14 -20.93
CA VAL A 87 -15.84 2.52 -20.90
C VAL A 87 -14.72 3.55 -20.82
N PHE A 88 -13.75 3.28 -19.95
CA PHE A 88 -12.47 3.98 -19.92
C PHE A 88 -11.36 3.00 -20.30
N THR A 89 -10.59 3.30 -21.35
CA THR A 89 -9.49 2.43 -21.83
C THR A 89 -8.10 2.89 -21.41
N ALA A 90 -8.00 4.07 -20.77
CA ALA A 90 -6.75 4.75 -20.40
C ALA A 90 -5.76 5.06 -21.57
N ASN A 91 -6.06 4.65 -22.79
CA ASN A 91 -5.24 4.89 -24.00
C ASN A 91 -6.03 5.58 -25.13
N GLY A 92 -7.31 5.90 -24.90
CA GLY A 92 -8.17 6.62 -25.85
C GLY A 92 -8.69 5.76 -27.01
N LEU A 93 -8.41 4.46 -27.03
CA LEU A 93 -8.99 3.54 -28.01
C LEU A 93 -10.47 3.29 -27.70
N ASP A 94 -11.28 3.14 -28.74
CA ASP A 94 -12.73 2.89 -28.61
C ASP A 94 -13.00 1.41 -28.29
N ALA A 95 -13.69 1.18 -27.17
CA ALA A 95 -14.14 -0.13 -26.72
C ALA A 95 -15.63 -0.11 -26.32
N ARG A 96 -16.42 0.84 -26.84
CA ARG A 96 -17.83 1.01 -26.47
C ARG A 96 -18.75 -0.15 -26.89
N GLY A 97 -18.30 -0.99 -27.82
CA GLY A 97 -18.93 -2.27 -28.14
C GLY A 97 -18.53 -3.41 -27.20
N GLY A 98 -17.55 -3.19 -26.32
CA GLY A 98 -17.04 -4.17 -25.36
C GLY A 98 -15.57 -4.54 -25.58
N ILE A 99 -15.11 -5.54 -24.81
CA ILE A 99 -13.77 -6.12 -24.92
C ILE A 99 -13.86 -7.63 -25.10
N VAL A 100 -12.92 -8.19 -25.87
CA VAL A 100 -12.75 -9.65 -25.98
C VAL A 100 -11.55 -10.06 -25.17
N VAL A 101 -11.73 -11.05 -24.30
CA VAL A 101 -10.68 -11.65 -23.48
C VAL A 101 -10.43 -13.07 -23.96
N SER A 102 -9.16 -13.42 -24.14
CA SER A 102 -8.68 -14.77 -24.49
C SER A 102 -7.42 -15.04 -23.69
N ASP A 103 -7.33 -16.19 -23.04
CA ASP A 103 -6.12 -16.64 -22.31
C ASP A 103 -5.61 -15.61 -21.30
N GLY A 104 -6.54 -14.97 -20.56
CA GLY A 104 -6.23 -13.94 -19.57
C GLY A 104 -5.73 -12.60 -20.15
N LYS A 105 -5.79 -12.41 -21.47
CA LYS A 105 -5.36 -11.19 -22.17
C LYS A 105 -6.52 -10.54 -22.92
N ILE A 106 -6.48 -9.22 -23.04
CA ILE A 106 -7.39 -8.49 -23.92
C ILE A 106 -6.95 -8.76 -25.36
N ALA A 107 -7.76 -9.50 -26.11
CA ALA A 107 -7.51 -9.86 -27.49
C ALA A 107 -8.04 -8.83 -28.48
N GLU A 108 -9.13 -8.12 -28.13
CA GLU A 108 -9.77 -7.14 -29.01
C GLU A 108 -10.47 -6.05 -28.18
N LEU A 109 -10.41 -4.80 -28.67
CA LEU A 109 -11.28 -3.71 -28.25
C LEU A 109 -12.34 -3.52 -29.33
N VAL A 110 -13.62 -3.70 -28.99
CA VAL A 110 -14.71 -3.66 -29.96
C VAL A 110 -15.31 -2.25 -29.99
N PRO A 111 -15.25 -1.51 -31.12
CA PRO A 111 -15.82 -0.17 -31.21
C PRO A 111 -17.35 -0.16 -31.11
N ALA A 112 -17.94 1.01 -30.86
CA ALA A 112 -19.40 1.16 -30.80
C ALA A 112 -20.10 0.59 -32.05
N GLY A 113 -21.14 -0.23 -31.84
CA GLY A 113 -21.94 -0.83 -32.92
C GLY A 113 -21.22 -1.90 -33.75
N LYS A 114 -19.99 -2.31 -33.37
CA LYS A 114 -19.26 -3.42 -34.00
C LYS A 114 -19.45 -4.72 -33.25
N ARG A 115 -18.92 -5.81 -33.82
CA ARG A 115 -18.89 -7.15 -33.25
C ARG A 115 -17.44 -7.66 -33.26
N PRO A 116 -17.10 -8.62 -32.38
CA PRO A 116 -15.81 -9.30 -32.40
C PRO A 116 -15.45 -9.82 -33.79
N SER A 117 -14.16 -9.80 -34.13
CA SER A 117 -13.67 -10.24 -35.43
C SER A 117 -13.75 -11.76 -35.63
N ALA A 118 -13.90 -12.52 -34.54
CA ALA A 118 -14.04 -13.98 -34.52
C ALA A 118 -15.15 -14.40 -33.55
N PRO A 119 -15.71 -15.62 -33.71
CA PRO A 119 -16.68 -16.15 -32.75
C PRO A 119 -16.13 -16.16 -31.33
N CYS A 120 -17.00 -15.82 -30.37
CA CYS A 120 -16.72 -15.91 -28.94
C CYS A 120 -17.51 -17.08 -28.35
N HIS A 121 -16.87 -17.85 -27.47
CA HIS A 121 -17.47 -18.99 -26.80
C HIS A 121 -18.45 -18.54 -25.70
N GLU A 122 -18.12 -17.42 -25.07
CA GLU A 122 -18.88 -16.87 -23.95
C GLU A 122 -19.16 -15.38 -24.17
N THR A 123 -20.28 -14.90 -23.63
CA THR A 123 -20.60 -13.47 -23.62
C THR A 123 -21.13 -13.04 -22.27
N PHE A 124 -20.72 -11.86 -21.82
CA PHE A 124 -21.28 -11.18 -20.65
C PHE A 124 -21.86 -9.84 -21.08
N ASP A 125 -23.13 -9.58 -20.77
CA ASP A 125 -23.77 -8.29 -21.08
C ASP A 125 -23.46 -7.26 -19.98
N ALA A 126 -22.63 -6.28 -20.32
CA ALA A 126 -22.19 -5.22 -19.43
C ALA A 126 -23.09 -3.98 -19.51
N GLY A 127 -24.30 -4.05 -20.09
CA GLY A 127 -25.20 -2.90 -20.28
C GLY A 127 -25.56 -2.11 -19.01
N SER A 128 -25.38 -2.69 -17.83
CA SER A 128 -25.56 -2.03 -16.53
C SER A 128 -24.24 -1.70 -15.80
N HIS A 129 -23.09 -1.82 -16.47
CA HIS A 129 -21.75 -1.71 -15.86
C HIS A 129 -20.89 -0.69 -16.60
N VAL A 130 -20.03 0.00 -15.86
CA VAL A 130 -18.94 0.79 -16.43
C VAL A 130 -17.67 -0.06 -16.45
N LEU A 131 -17.01 -0.13 -17.60
CA LEU A 131 -15.78 -0.90 -17.76
C LEU A 131 -14.56 0.00 -17.57
N LEU A 132 -13.70 -0.38 -16.63
CA LEU A 132 -12.43 0.29 -16.33
C LEU A 132 -11.29 -0.74 -16.34
N PRO A 133 -10.03 -0.33 -16.56
CA PRO A 133 -8.90 -1.16 -16.17
C PRO A 133 -8.97 -1.37 -14.65
N GLY A 134 -8.59 -2.55 -14.18
CA GLY A 134 -8.56 -2.83 -12.76
C GLY A 134 -7.67 -1.82 -12.01
N LEU A 135 -8.12 -1.39 -10.83
CA LEU A 135 -7.38 -0.40 -10.06
C LEU A 135 -6.04 -0.99 -9.60
N ILE A 136 -5.02 -0.14 -9.57
CA ILE A 136 -3.67 -0.48 -9.09
C ILE A 136 -3.43 0.31 -7.81
N ASN A 137 -3.40 -0.39 -6.67
CA ASN A 137 -3.00 0.19 -5.41
C ASN A 137 -1.47 0.11 -5.27
N THR A 138 -0.79 1.25 -5.41
CA THR A 138 0.69 1.28 -5.44
C THR A 138 1.34 1.27 -4.06
N HIS A 139 0.57 1.25 -2.97
CA HIS A 139 1.10 1.24 -1.61
C HIS A 139 0.06 0.74 -0.58
N HIS A 140 0.36 -0.37 0.09
CA HIS A 140 -0.44 -0.96 1.14
C HIS A 140 0.46 -1.55 2.24
N HIS A 141 -0.11 -1.85 3.42
CA HIS A 141 0.50 -2.68 4.46
C HIS A 141 -0.51 -3.74 4.90
N PHE A 142 -0.45 -4.96 4.35
CA PHE A 142 -1.46 -6.00 4.52
C PHE A 142 -1.59 -6.41 5.97
N TYR A 143 -0.48 -6.59 6.68
CA TYR A 143 -0.48 -6.97 8.09
C TYR A 143 -1.20 -5.94 9.00
N GLN A 144 -1.24 -4.66 8.62
CA GLN A 144 -1.88 -3.60 9.41
C GLN A 144 -3.42 -3.68 9.37
N THR A 145 -3.98 -4.50 8.48
CA THR A 145 -5.44 -4.73 8.31
C THR A 145 -6.10 -5.18 9.61
N LEU A 146 -5.41 -5.98 10.43
CA LEU A 146 -5.93 -6.47 11.72
C LEU A 146 -5.92 -5.42 12.83
N THR A 147 -5.22 -4.30 12.64
CA THR A 147 -5.12 -3.21 13.62
C THR A 147 -5.98 -1.99 13.26
N ARG A 148 -6.93 -2.14 12.33
CA ARG A 148 -7.86 -1.07 11.97
C ARG A 148 -8.71 -0.66 13.18
N ALA A 149 -8.90 0.66 13.33
CA ALA A 149 -9.63 1.26 14.43
C ALA A 149 -9.07 0.90 15.83
N TRP A 150 -7.76 0.64 15.94
CA TRP A 150 -7.09 0.47 17.23
C TRP A 150 -7.21 1.75 18.07
N GLY A 151 -7.97 1.68 19.16
CA GLY A 151 -8.37 2.84 19.98
C GLY A 151 -7.23 3.74 20.43
N PRO A 152 -6.11 3.21 20.98
CA PRO A 152 -4.98 4.01 21.45
C PRO A 152 -4.36 4.94 20.40
N VAL A 153 -4.53 4.67 19.11
CA VAL A 153 -3.84 5.38 18.03
C VAL A 153 -4.77 6.08 17.03
N ALA A 154 -6.09 6.05 17.26
CA ALA A 154 -7.08 6.54 16.29
C ALA A 154 -6.89 8.01 15.89
N ASN A 155 -6.33 8.85 16.79
CA ASN A 155 -6.05 10.27 16.57
C ASN A 155 -4.59 10.64 16.90
N ALA A 156 -3.69 9.67 16.85
CA ALA A 156 -2.27 9.90 17.15
C ALA A 156 -1.52 10.42 15.90
N PRO A 157 -0.55 11.33 16.05
CA PRO A 157 0.40 11.65 14.97
C PRO A 157 1.33 10.45 14.72
N LEU A 158 2.05 10.46 13.59
CA LEU A 158 2.78 9.31 13.05
C LEU A 158 3.69 8.61 14.08
N PHE A 159 4.54 9.36 14.78
CA PHE A 159 5.54 8.76 15.68
C PHE A 159 4.87 8.11 16.90
N PRO A 160 3.97 8.79 17.64
CA PRO A 160 3.17 8.13 18.68
C PRO A 160 2.32 6.97 18.16
N TRP A 161 1.78 7.07 16.93
CA TRP A 161 1.03 5.99 16.29
C TRP A 161 1.91 4.73 16.11
N LEU A 162 3.12 4.90 15.58
CA LEU A 162 4.10 3.82 15.41
C LEU A 162 4.51 3.20 16.76
N GLN A 163 4.89 4.03 17.74
CA GLN A 163 5.33 3.57 19.06
C GLN A 163 4.27 2.72 19.78
N ASN A 164 2.98 3.05 19.60
CA ASN A 164 1.89 2.29 20.19
C ASN A 164 1.58 0.98 19.43
N LEU A 165 1.86 0.92 18.13
CA LEU A 165 1.54 -0.23 17.29
C LEU A 165 2.68 -1.24 17.16
N TYR A 166 3.94 -0.83 17.26
CA TYR A 166 5.07 -1.76 17.20
C TYR A 166 4.94 -2.90 18.23
N PRO A 167 4.58 -2.68 19.51
CA PRO A 167 4.38 -3.78 20.46
C PRO A 167 3.21 -4.70 20.09
N VAL A 168 2.21 -4.19 19.36
CA VAL A 168 1.09 -5.00 18.85
C VAL A 168 1.58 -5.86 17.70
N TRP A 169 2.23 -5.27 16.70
CA TRP A 169 2.70 -5.97 15.51
C TRP A 169 3.86 -6.92 15.77
N ALA A 170 4.69 -6.67 16.80
CA ALA A 170 5.74 -7.59 17.24
C ALA A 170 5.21 -8.95 17.70
N ARG A 171 3.88 -9.08 17.90
CA ARG A 171 3.20 -10.33 18.29
C ARG A 171 2.48 -11.02 17.13
N LEU A 172 2.65 -10.54 15.90
CA LEU A 172 2.08 -11.21 14.73
C LEU A 172 2.68 -12.62 14.59
N THR A 173 1.81 -13.57 14.30
CA THR A 173 2.14 -14.95 13.94
C THR A 173 1.90 -15.18 12.44
N PRO A 174 2.47 -16.23 11.83
CA PRO A 174 2.17 -16.62 10.45
C PRO A 174 0.66 -16.71 10.17
N ASP A 175 -0.11 -17.35 11.05
CA ASP A 175 -1.57 -17.49 10.90
C ASP A 175 -2.28 -16.12 10.88
N SER A 176 -1.87 -15.21 11.77
CA SER A 176 -2.44 -13.86 11.80
C SER A 176 -2.07 -13.05 10.57
N LEU A 177 -0.85 -13.22 10.04
CA LEU A 177 -0.41 -12.58 8.81
C LEU A 177 -1.22 -13.11 7.62
N GLU A 178 -1.35 -14.42 7.48
CA GLU A 178 -2.13 -15.04 6.41
C GLU A 178 -3.57 -14.50 6.40
N LEU A 179 -4.21 -14.43 7.57
CA LEU A 179 -5.55 -13.88 7.71
C LEU A 179 -5.60 -12.39 7.34
N ALA A 180 -4.62 -11.59 7.78
CA ALA A 180 -4.54 -10.17 7.46
C ALA A 180 -4.45 -9.94 5.94
N VAL A 181 -3.62 -10.72 5.26
CA VAL A 181 -3.42 -10.67 3.81
C VAL A 181 -4.69 -11.12 3.09
N LYS A 182 -5.33 -12.20 3.52
CA LYS A 182 -6.61 -12.66 2.96
C LYS A 182 -7.68 -11.58 3.01
N VAL A 183 -7.85 -10.94 4.17
CA VAL A 183 -8.82 -9.86 4.34
C VAL A 183 -8.47 -8.67 3.45
N ALA A 184 -7.21 -8.24 3.43
CA ALA A 184 -6.77 -7.10 2.62
C ALA A 184 -7.02 -7.34 1.12
N LEU A 185 -6.59 -8.48 0.60
CA LEU A 185 -6.74 -8.81 -0.82
C LEU A 185 -8.21 -9.01 -1.21
N ALA A 186 -9.02 -9.65 -0.36
CA ALA A 186 -10.45 -9.80 -0.60
C ALA A 186 -11.16 -8.44 -0.71
N GLU A 187 -10.88 -7.50 0.19
CA GLU A 187 -11.44 -6.15 0.15
C GLU A 187 -10.98 -5.37 -1.09
N LEU A 188 -9.71 -5.51 -1.48
CA LEU A 188 -9.16 -4.88 -2.69
C LEU A 188 -9.85 -5.44 -3.95
N LEU A 189 -9.99 -6.76 -4.08
CA LEU A 189 -10.69 -7.38 -5.20
C LEU A 189 -12.17 -6.96 -5.27
N LEU A 190 -12.87 -6.96 -4.13
CA LEU A 190 -14.27 -6.54 -4.03
C LEU A 190 -14.49 -5.06 -4.38
N SER A 191 -13.45 -4.23 -4.25
CA SER A 191 -13.47 -2.81 -4.62
C SER A 191 -12.94 -2.53 -6.04
N GLY A 192 -12.63 -3.58 -6.82
CA GLY A 192 -12.15 -3.45 -8.19
C GLY A 192 -10.65 -3.21 -8.34
N CYS A 193 -9.87 -3.35 -7.26
CA CYS A 193 -8.42 -3.35 -7.29
C CYS A 193 -7.90 -4.73 -7.67
N THR A 194 -7.15 -4.81 -8.78
CA THR A 194 -6.62 -6.07 -9.32
C THR A 194 -5.12 -6.21 -9.13
N THR A 195 -4.43 -5.12 -8.78
CA THR A 195 -2.99 -5.12 -8.47
C THR A 195 -2.70 -4.30 -7.23
N ALA A 196 -1.93 -4.85 -6.30
CA ALA A 196 -1.50 -4.12 -5.09
C ALA A 196 0.01 -4.23 -4.88
N ALA A 197 0.62 -3.19 -4.31
CA ALA A 197 1.98 -3.26 -3.81
C ALA A 197 1.97 -3.26 -2.28
N ASP A 198 2.48 -4.32 -1.67
CA ASP A 198 2.56 -4.42 -0.22
C ASP A 198 3.94 -4.02 0.31
N HIS A 199 3.93 -3.13 1.30
CA HIS A 199 5.11 -2.65 1.97
C HIS A 199 5.28 -3.34 3.33
N HIS A 200 5.76 -4.59 3.29
CA HIS A 200 5.99 -5.41 4.47
C HIS A 200 7.41 -5.19 5.01
N TYR A 201 7.54 -4.46 6.12
CA TYR A 201 8.85 -4.11 6.68
C TYR A 201 9.12 -4.68 8.08
N LEU A 202 8.17 -5.42 8.66
CA LEU A 202 8.21 -5.88 10.05
C LEU A 202 8.32 -7.40 10.13
N PHE A 203 9.47 -7.89 10.60
CA PHE A 203 9.80 -9.32 10.65
C PHE A 203 10.19 -9.75 12.08
N PRO A 204 9.24 -9.81 13.03
CA PRO A 204 9.47 -10.32 14.37
C PRO A 204 9.75 -11.83 14.33
N ALA A 205 10.18 -12.38 15.47
CA ALA A 205 10.46 -13.81 15.61
C ALA A 205 9.26 -14.67 15.17
N GLY A 206 9.50 -15.63 14.29
CA GLY A 206 8.46 -16.49 13.71
C GLY A 206 7.83 -15.96 12.42
N LEU A 207 8.21 -14.78 11.94
CA LEU A 207 7.77 -14.21 10.66
C LEU A 207 8.91 -14.12 9.62
N GLU A 208 9.92 -14.99 9.73
CA GLU A 208 11.05 -15.05 8.78
C GLU A 208 10.59 -15.32 7.35
N ASP A 209 9.50 -16.09 7.18
CA ASP A 209 8.91 -16.45 5.89
C ASP A 209 7.65 -15.61 5.55
N ALA A 210 7.50 -14.40 6.12
CA ALA A 210 6.30 -13.56 5.94
C ALA A 210 5.91 -13.31 4.47
N ILE A 211 6.89 -13.03 3.61
CA ILE A 211 6.64 -12.81 2.18
C ILE A 211 6.24 -14.11 1.48
N ASP A 212 6.77 -15.27 1.90
CA ASP A 212 6.35 -16.57 1.36
C ASP A 212 4.86 -16.84 1.67
N VAL A 213 4.38 -16.45 2.86
CA VAL A 213 2.95 -16.50 3.23
C VAL A 213 2.14 -15.60 2.33
N GLU A 214 2.55 -14.34 2.13
CA GLU A 214 1.87 -13.41 1.23
C GLU A 214 1.78 -13.93 -0.20
N VAL A 215 2.86 -14.51 -0.74
CA VAL A 215 2.88 -15.16 -2.05
C VAL A 215 1.82 -16.27 -2.13
N GLY A 216 1.71 -17.10 -1.09
CA GLY A 216 0.72 -18.16 -1.01
C GLY A 216 -0.70 -17.61 -1.17
N VAL A 217 -1.04 -16.58 -0.38
CA VAL A 217 -2.37 -15.98 -0.40
C VAL A 217 -2.67 -15.23 -1.71
N VAL A 218 -1.69 -14.51 -2.27
CA VAL A 218 -1.85 -13.83 -3.56
C VAL A 218 -2.20 -14.82 -4.66
N ARG A 219 -1.53 -15.98 -4.70
CA ARG A 219 -1.82 -17.06 -5.65
C ARG A 219 -3.18 -17.70 -5.40
N GLU A 220 -3.53 -17.94 -4.14
CA GLU A 220 -4.83 -18.49 -3.75
C GLU A 220 -5.99 -17.62 -4.25
N LEU A 221 -5.88 -16.29 -4.10
CA LEU A 221 -6.94 -15.34 -4.47
C LEU A 221 -6.88 -14.87 -5.93
N GLY A 222 -5.83 -15.23 -6.68
CA GLY A 222 -5.70 -14.87 -8.10
C GLY A 222 -5.48 -13.38 -8.37
N MET A 223 -4.92 -12.63 -7.41
CA MET A 223 -4.61 -11.20 -7.56
C MET A 223 -3.18 -11.00 -8.08
N ARG A 224 -2.88 -9.85 -8.69
CA ARG A 224 -1.49 -9.45 -8.99
C ARG A 224 -0.89 -8.67 -7.82
N ALA A 225 0.36 -8.92 -7.49
CA ALA A 225 1.02 -8.18 -6.42
C ALA A 225 2.48 -7.84 -6.71
N THR A 226 2.89 -6.66 -6.26
CA THR A 226 4.31 -6.36 -5.99
C THR A 226 4.53 -6.48 -4.49
N LEU A 227 5.10 -7.58 -4.04
CA LEU A 227 5.41 -7.79 -2.63
C LEU A 227 6.80 -7.24 -2.38
N THR A 228 6.93 -6.38 -1.38
CA THR A 228 8.22 -5.80 -1.07
C THR A 228 8.84 -6.45 0.16
N ARG A 229 10.10 -6.85 0.02
CA ARG A 229 10.92 -7.23 1.15
C ARG A 229 11.40 -5.94 1.81
N GLY A 230 10.62 -5.44 2.76
CA GLY A 230 10.98 -4.26 3.51
C GLY A 230 11.95 -4.55 4.64
N SER A 231 12.37 -3.53 5.38
CA SER A 231 13.28 -3.73 6.51
C SER A 231 13.24 -2.59 7.52
N MET A 232 13.64 -2.92 8.75
CA MET A 232 14.03 -2.00 9.80
C MET A 232 15.39 -2.46 10.35
N THR A 233 16.37 -1.56 10.40
CA THR A 233 17.74 -1.86 10.89
C THR A 233 18.20 -0.95 12.01
N LEU A 234 17.49 0.15 12.24
CA LEU A 234 17.84 1.14 13.26
C LEU A 234 16.83 1.03 14.41
N GLY A 235 17.20 0.38 15.50
CA GLY A 235 16.32 0.20 16.67
C GLY A 235 16.48 1.31 17.71
N GLU A 236 15.59 1.36 18.70
CA GLU A 236 15.63 2.35 19.81
C GLU A 236 16.99 2.45 20.51
N ASP A 237 17.65 1.31 20.74
CA ASP A 237 18.98 1.25 21.38
C ASP A 237 20.08 1.95 20.56
N ASP A 238 19.86 2.11 19.25
CA ASP A 238 20.79 2.67 18.27
C ASP A 238 20.30 4.04 17.73
N GLY A 239 19.31 4.66 18.39
CA GLY A 239 18.76 5.98 18.02
C GLY A 239 17.63 5.95 16.98
N GLY A 240 17.08 4.77 16.70
CA GLY A 240 15.89 4.59 15.87
C GLY A 240 14.59 4.64 16.65
N LEU A 241 13.48 4.44 15.94
CA LEU A 241 12.13 4.33 16.50
C LEU A 241 11.64 2.91 16.82
N PRO A 242 11.92 1.87 16.00
CA PRO A 242 11.35 0.54 16.23
C PRO A 242 12.00 -0.21 17.40
N PRO A 243 11.23 -1.01 18.16
CA PRO A 243 11.78 -1.88 19.20
C PRO A 243 12.80 -2.88 18.63
N ARG A 244 13.80 -3.26 19.44
CA ARG A 244 14.86 -4.20 19.04
C ARG A 244 14.32 -5.53 18.50
N SER A 245 13.17 -5.99 19.00
CA SER A 245 12.51 -7.22 18.56
C SER A 245 11.95 -7.17 17.13
N THR A 246 11.92 -5.98 16.51
CA THR A 246 11.35 -5.76 15.18
C THR A 246 12.40 -5.33 14.15
N VAL A 247 13.66 -5.16 14.56
CA VAL A 247 14.78 -4.86 13.66
C VAL A 247 15.59 -6.11 13.34
N GLN A 248 16.17 -6.14 12.14
CA GLN A 248 17.02 -7.24 11.68
C GLN A 248 18.41 -6.72 11.31
N ARG A 249 19.41 -7.61 11.32
CA ARG A 249 20.74 -7.26 10.82
C ARG A 249 20.74 -7.13 9.29
N PRO A 250 21.55 -6.21 8.71
CA PRO A 250 21.65 -6.04 7.27
C PRO A 250 21.90 -7.34 6.50
N GLU A 251 22.78 -8.22 6.98
CA GLU A 251 23.11 -9.47 6.29
C GLU A 251 21.91 -10.41 6.15
N VAL A 252 21.05 -10.46 7.18
CA VAL A 252 19.81 -11.26 7.15
C VAL A 252 18.84 -10.70 6.13
N ILE A 253 18.71 -9.36 6.10
CA ILE A 253 17.82 -8.65 5.19
C ILE A 253 18.19 -8.88 3.74
N LEU A 254 19.48 -8.74 3.42
CA LEU A 254 19.99 -8.86 2.07
C LEU A 254 19.95 -10.31 1.58
N ALA A 255 20.32 -11.27 2.42
CA ALA A 255 20.25 -12.69 2.08
C ALA A 255 18.79 -13.12 1.79
N ASP A 256 17.84 -12.68 2.61
CA ASP A 256 16.43 -12.98 2.43
C ASP A 256 15.84 -12.25 1.20
N SER A 257 16.24 -11.01 0.96
CA SER A 257 15.89 -10.27 -0.25
C SER A 257 16.31 -10.99 -1.51
N GLU A 258 17.56 -11.46 -1.57
CA GLU A 258 18.08 -12.22 -2.71
C GLU A 258 17.36 -13.58 -2.86
N ARG A 259 17.08 -14.28 -1.75
CA ARG A 259 16.29 -15.52 -1.72
C ARG A 259 14.90 -15.30 -2.33
N LEU A 260 14.16 -14.30 -1.87
CA LEU A 260 12.80 -14.00 -2.31
C LEU A 260 12.76 -13.59 -3.79
N ILE A 261 13.70 -12.76 -4.23
CA ILE A 261 13.82 -12.40 -5.65
C ILE A 261 14.07 -13.64 -6.50
N GLY A 262 15.03 -14.48 -6.11
CA GLY A 262 15.36 -15.70 -6.85
C GLY A 262 14.22 -16.73 -6.89
N LYS A 263 13.41 -16.79 -5.82
CA LYS A 263 12.32 -17.77 -5.68
C LYS A 263 11.01 -17.32 -6.33
N TYR A 264 10.67 -16.04 -6.28
CA TYR A 264 9.31 -15.56 -6.56
C TYR A 264 9.19 -14.41 -7.57
N HIS A 265 10.27 -13.73 -7.94
CA HIS A 265 10.16 -12.58 -8.85
C HIS A 265 9.87 -13.03 -10.29
N GLU A 266 8.63 -12.81 -10.75
CA GLU A 266 8.20 -13.08 -12.11
C GLU A 266 8.45 -11.86 -13.02
N ARG A 267 8.78 -12.12 -14.28
CA ARG A 267 9.13 -11.09 -15.29
C ARG A 267 8.27 -11.24 -16.54
N GLY A 268 8.09 -10.12 -17.24
CA GLY A 268 7.41 -10.08 -18.53
C GLY A 268 5.89 -10.07 -18.44
N ASP A 269 5.26 -10.22 -19.61
CA ASP A 269 3.81 -10.14 -19.74
C ASP A 269 3.12 -11.25 -18.95
N GLY A 270 2.17 -10.87 -18.09
CA GLY A 270 1.41 -11.81 -17.28
C GLY A 270 1.92 -12.00 -15.86
N ALA A 271 3.16 -11.60 -15.53
CA ALA A 271 3.80 -11.76 -14.21
C ALA A 271 2.92 -11.39 -13.01
N VAL A 272 2.43 -12.38 -12.27
CA VAL A 272 1.48 -12.23 -11.17
C VAL A 272 2.18 -11.69 -9.92
N ILE A 273 3.39 -12.17 -9.66
CA ILE A 273 4.15 -11.81 -8.46
C ILE A 273 5.46 -11.14 -8.84
N GLN A 274 5.67 -9.93 -8.33
CA GLN A 274 6.95 -9.24 -8.45
C GLN A 274 7.50 -8.93 -7.07
N ILE A 275 8.79 -9.15 -6.89
CA ILE A 275 9.51 -8.78 -5.66
C ILE A 275 10.26 -7.46 -5.87
N ALA A 276 10.21 -6.57 -4.87
CA ALA A 276 10.98 -5.35 -4.80
C ALA A 276 11.61 -5.18 -3.41
N LEU A 277 12.63 -4.34 -3.30
CA LEU A 277 13.31 -4.07 -2.02
C LEU A 277 12.74 -2.80 -1.41
N ALA A 278 12.41 -2.83 -0.12
CA ALA A 278 11.74 -1.68 0.48
C ALA A 278 12.08 -1.35 1.95
N PRO A 279 13.35 -1.03 2.29
CA PRO A 279 13.67 -0.40 3.56
C PRO A 279 12.65 0.69 3.94
N CYS A 280 12.15 0.62 5.19
CA CYS A 280 10.90 1.28 5.58
C CYS A 280 10.91 2.80 5.38
N SER A 281 11.74 3.51 6.13
CA SER A 281 11.85 4.97 6.08
C SER A 281 13.25 5.42 6.57
N PRO A 282 13.70 6.63 6.23
CA PRO A 282 15.02 7.13 6.64
C PRO A 282 15.30 7.09 8.16
N PHE A 283 14.26 7.12 8.99
CA PHE A 283 14.36 7.11 10.46
C PHE A 283 14.27 5.71 11.09
N SER A 284 14.06 4.66 10.29
CA SER A 284 13.94 3.27 10.76
C SER A 284 15.00 2.33 10.17
N VAL A 285 15.84 2.85 9.27
CA VAL A 285 16.89 2.10 8.60
C VAL A 285 18.20 2.88 8.55
N THR A 286 19.30 2.15 8.46
CA THR A 286 20.64 2.73 8.30
C THR A 286 20.92 3.14 6.86
N ARG A 287 21.93 4.00 6.63
CA ARG A 287 22.34 4.41 5.28
C ARG A 287 22.88 3.23 4.46
N GLU A 288 23.57 2.31 5.13
CA GLU A 288 24.20 1.15 4.51
C GLU A 288 23.14 0.26 3.86
N ILE A 289 22.05 -0.07 4.58
CA ILE A 289 21.01 -0.93 4.01
C ILE A 289 20.29 -0.27 2.84
N MET A 290 20.15 1.06 2.84
CA MET A 290 19.65 1.80 1.68
C MET A 290 20.58 1.64 0.48
N ALA A 291 21.87 1.95 0.64
CA ALA A 291 22.85 1.86 -0.45
C ALA A 291 23.01 0.43 -0.99
N GLU A 292 23.06 -0.57 -0.10
CA GLU A 292 23.17 -1.98 -0.49
C GLU A 292 21.91 -2.49 -1.19
N SER A 293 20.72 -2.04 -0.77
CA SER A 293 19.48 -2.33 -1.48
C SER A 293 19.49 -1.73 -2.89
N ALA A 294 19.98 -0.50 -3.06
CA ALA A 294 20.10 0.10 -4.38
C ALA A 294 21.04 -0.68 -5.30
N ALA A 295 22.21 -1.07 -4.79
CA ALA A 295 23.17 -1.89 -5.52
C ALA A 295 22.59 -3.27 -5.89
N MET A 296 21.87 -3.92 -4.98
CA MET A 296 21.19 -5.18 -5.25
C MET A 296 20.07 -5.02 -6.28
N ALA A 297 19.27 -3.96 -6.21
CA ALA A 297 18.20 -3.71 -7.17
C ALA A 297 18.71 -3.46 -8.58
N GLU A 298 19.87 -2.82 -8.72
CA GLU A 298 20.57 -2.70 -10.01
C GLU A 298 21.02 -4.08 -10.50
N ARG A 299 21.74 -4.84 -9.66
CA ARG A 299 22.30 -6.15 -10.00
C ARG A 299 21.23 -7.19 -10.38
N LEU A 300 20.13 -7.21 -9.65
CA LEU A 300 19.05 -8.20 -9.82
C LEU A 300 17.89 -7.67 -10.67
N ASP A 301 18.02 -6.47 -11.24
CA ASP A 301 16.99 -5.80 -12.03
C ASP A 301 15.60 -5.82 -11.37
N VAL A 302 15.51 -5.34 -10.13
CA VAL A 302 14.25 -5.16 -9.41
C VAL A 302 14.00 -3.69 -9.08
N ARG A 303 12.87 -3.42 -8.44
CA ARG A 303 12.43 -2.07 -8.08
C ARG A 303 12.70 -1.78 -6.59
N LEU A 304 12.65 -0.49 -6.25
CA LEU A 304 12.92 0.06 -4.94
C LEU A 304 11.71 0.86 -4.43
N HIS A 305 11.40 0.73 -3.14
CA HIS A 305 10.30 1.47 -2.51
C HIS A 305 10.61 1.90 -1.08
N THR A 306 10.16 3.08 -0.67
CA THR A 306 10.29 3.57 0.70
C THR A 306 9.26 4.66 0.96
N HIS A 307 9.00 4.97 2.24
CA HIS A 307 8.27 6.19 2.63
C HIS A 307 9.21 7.39 2.50
N LEU A 308 8.72 8.53 1.98
CA LEU A 308 9.54 9.74 1.92
C LEU A 308 8.72 11.03 2.00
N ALA A 309 9.22 11.98 2.79
CA ALA A 309 8.64 13.30 3.00
C ALA A 309 7.16 13.24 3.40
N GLU A 310 6.83 12.34 4.33
CA GLU A 310 5.49 12.17 4.89
C GLU A 310 5.17 13.25 5.92
N THR A 311 6.13 13.57 6.80
CA THR A 311 5.97 14.57 7.86
C THR A 311 7.15 15.53 7.92
N ILE A 312 6.97 16.68 8.59
CA ILE A 312 8.07 17.60 8.88
C ILE A 312 9.08 16.95 9.85
N ASP A 313 8.60 16.13 10.79
CA ASP A 313 9.47 15.41 11.73
C ASP A 313 10.49 14.51 11.01
N GLU A 314 10.10 13.88 9.89
CA GLU A 314 11.00 13.10 9.04
C GLU A 314 12.06 13.98 8.36
N GLU A 315 11.69 15.17 7.88
CA GLU A 315 12.64 16.11 7.29
C GLU A 315 13.65 16.59 8.35
N ASP A 316 13.16 16.97 9.53
CA ASP A 316 14.00 17.43 10.63
C ASP A 316 14.97 16.33 11.08
N PHE A 317 14.49 15.07 11.18
CA PHE A 317 15.35 13.92 11.44
C PHE A 317 16.44 13.77 10.37
N CYS A 318 16.10 13.85 9.08
CA CYS A 318 17.09 13.79 8.01
C CYS A 318 18.13 14.91 8.14
N ARG A 319 17.72 16.13 8.46
CA ARG A 319 18.64 17.25 8.64
C ARG A 319 19.58 17.05 9.82
N GLU A 320 19.05 16.59 10.95
CA GLU A 320 19.84 16.36 12.17
C GLU A 320 20.84 15.21 11.97
N MET A 321 20.38 14.07 11.46
CA MET A 321 21.19 12.87 11.34
C MET A 321 22.15 12.90 10.16
N PHE A 322 21.76 13.57 9.08
CA PHE A 322 22.43 13.45 7.78
C PHE A 322 22.95 14.77 7.24
N GLY A 323 22.52 15.91 7.78
CA GLY A 323 22.81 17.23 7.21
C GLY A 323 22.13 17.46 5.86
N LEU A 324 21.14 16.64 5.50
CA LEU A 324 20.50 16.60 4.18
C LEU A 324 18.99 16.68 4.30
N ARG A 325 18.32 17.20 3.27
CA ARG A 325 16.87 17.01 3.08
C ARG A 325 16.56 15.59 2.64
N THR A 326 15.28 15.22 2.65
CA THR A 326 14.81 13.87 2.32
C THR A 326 15.23 13.42 0.92
N VAL A 327 15.12 14.27 -0.11
CA VAL A 327 15.53 13.91 -1.48
C VAL A 327 17.04 13.92 -1.66
N ASP A 328 17.76 14.82 -1.00
CA ASP A 328 19.23 14.82 -1.01
C ASP A 328 19.82 13.57 -0.34
N TYR A 329 19.21 13.15 0.77
CA TYR A 329 19.52 11.88 1.42
C TYR A 329 19.30 10.73 0.45
N LEU A 330 18.14 10.68 -0.21
CA LEU A 330 17.77 9.64 -1.16
C LEU A 330 18.75 9.55 -2.35
N ASP A 331 19.20 10.70 -2.87
CA ASP A 331 20.25 10.80 -3.89
C ASP A 331 21.58 10.24 -3.39
N SER A 332 21.99 10.61 -2.17
CA SER A 332 23.27 10.18 -1.56
C SER A 332 23.42 8.67 -1.36
N VAL A 333 22.30 7.93 -1.29
CA VAL A 333 22.27 6.47 -1.14
C VAL A 333 21.94 5.74 -2.44
N GLY A 334 21.90 6.44 -3.57
CA GLY A 334 21.71 5.83 -4.90
C GLY A 334 20.26 5.50 -5.26
N TRP A 335 19.29 6.08 -4.56
CA TRP A 335 17.87 5.81 -4.76
C TRP A 335 17.17 6.80 -5.71
N LEU A 336 17.83 7.89 -6.11
CA LEU A 336 17.25 8.87 -7.03
C LEU A 336 17.38 8.35 -8.47
N GLY A 337 16.41 7.56 -8.93
CA GLY A 337 16.44 7.00 -10.28
C GLY A 337 15.20 6.19 -10.67
N LYS A 338 15.26 5.59 -11.87
CA LYS A 338 14.13 4.87 -12.52
C LYS A 338 13.60 3.63 -11.81
N ARG A 339 14.32 3.12 -10.81
CA ARG A 339 13.92 1.92 -10.05
C ARG A 339 12.98 2.26 -8.90
N THR A 340 12.92 3.52 -8.50
CA THR A 340 12.31 3.95 -7.25
C THR A 340 10.88 4.45 -7.44
N TRP A 341 9.99 4.01 -6.56
CA TRP A 341 8.69 4.65 -6.34
C TRP A 341 8.52 4.98 -4.85
N LEU A 342 7.90 6.10 -4.53
CA LEU A 342 7.90 6.66 -3.17
C LEU A 342 6.50 6.71 -2.58
N GLY A 343 6.36 6.37 -1.30
CA GLY A 343 5.16 6.63 -0.52
C GLY A 343 5.09 8.10 -0.09
N HIS A 344 3.88 8.66 -0.03
CA HIS A 344 3.58 10.01 0.50
C HIS A 344 3.98 11.17 -0.42
N GLY A 345 5.19 11.71 -0.28
CA GLY A 345 5.64 12.92 -0.98
C GLY A 345 4.80 14.17 -0.67
N ILE A 346 4.57 14.43 0.62
CA ILE A 346 3.73 15.54 1.09
C ILE A 346 4.55 16.84 1.20
N HIS A 347 5.80 16.74 1.63
CA HIS A 347 6.65 17.89 1.99
C HIS A 347 7.82 18.14 1.02
N PHE A 348 7.71 17.70 -0.23
CA PHE A 348 8.69 18.06 -1.25
C PHE A 348 8.60 19.54 -1.61
N ASP A 349 9.75 20.19 -1.79
CA ASP A 349 9.84 21.52 -2.39
C ASP A 349 9.85 21.46 -3.93
N ASP A 350 9.82 22.63 -4.58
CA ASP A 350 9.75 22.74 -6.04
C ASP A 350 11.00 22.16 -6.74
N ASP A 351 12.18 22.31 -6.13
CA ASP A 351 13.44 21.81 -6.70
C ASP A 351 13.53 20.29 -6.57
N GLU A 352 13.09 19.74 -5.43
CA GLU A 352 12.93 18.31 -5.19
C GLU A 352 11.95 17.67 -6.17
N ILE A 353 10.80 18.30 -6.40
CA ILE A 353 9.82 17.86 -7.40
C ILE A 353 10.44 17.84 -8.80
N ALA A 354 11.19 18.87 -9.17
CA ALA A 354 11.85 18.95 -10.47
C ALA A 354 12.91 17.84 -10.63
N ARG A 355 13.72 17.59 -9.61
CA ARG A 355 14.74 16.52 -9.60
C ARG A 355 14.13 15.13 -9.67
N LEU A 356 13.09 14.86 -8.88
CA LEU A 356 12.34 13.59 -8.93
C LEU A 356 11.78 13.36 -10.34
N GLY A 357 11.16 14.39 -10.94
CA GLY A 357 10.67 14.35 -12.31
C GLY A 357 11.75 14.12 -13.37
N ALA A 358 12.97 14.62 -13.17
CA ALA A 358 14.08 14.45 -14.09
C ALA A 358 14.79 13.08 -13.96
N ALA A 359 14.84 12.51 -12.75
CA ALA A 359 15.57 11.28 -12.44
C ALA A 359 15.00 10.01 -13.11
N ALA A 360 13.77 10.07 -13.64
CA ALA A 360 13.18 8.95 -14.38
C ALA A 360 11.97 9.38 -15.22
N PRO A 361 11.68 8.70 -16.35
CA PRO A 361 10.34 8.77 -16.92
C PRO A 361 9.34 8.15 -15.92
N PRO A 362 8.28 8.90 -15.59
CA PRO A 362 8.17 9.61 -14.30
C PRO A 362 8.45 8.73 -13.07
N SER A 363 9.27 9.24 -12.15
CA SER A 363 9.31 8.78 -10.75
C SER A 363 7.88 8.67 -10.20
N ARG A 364 7.46 7.49 -9.76
CA ARG A 364 6.06 7.23 -9.40
C ARG A 364 5.88 7.51 -7.91
N ILE A 365 5.16 8.59 -7.57
CA ILE A 365 4.83 8.91 -6.18
C ILE A 365 3.43 8.34 -5.89
N ALA A 366 3.34 7.42 -4.93
CA ALA A 366 2.09 6.88 -4.41
C ALA A 366 1.47 7.91 -3.44
N ARG A 367 0.56 8.75 -3.95
CA ARG A 367 -0.12 9.78 -3.16
C ARG A 367 -1.24 9.18 -2.31
N ARG A 368 -1.18 9.33 -0.99
CA ARG A 368 -2.26 8.95 -0.05
C ARG A 368 -3.00 10.19 0.45
N ARG A 369 -4.19 10.47 -0.12
CA ARG A 369 -4.96 11.72 0.14
C ARG A 369 -5.49 11.88 1.57
N THR A 370 -5.43 10.85 2.40
CA THR A 370 -5.95 10.88 3.78
C THR A 370 -4.98 11.49 4.80
N CYS A 371 -3.71 11.71 4.43
CA CYS A 371 -2.75 12.42 5.27
C CYS A 371 -2.73 13.92 4.89
N GLY A 372 -3.64 14.69 5.49
CA GLY A 372 -3.47 16.11 5.82
C GLY A 372 -2.92 17.11 4.78
N SER A 373 -3.01 16.89 3.47
CA SER A 373 -2.41 17.82 2.50
C SER A 373 -3.07 19.21 2.59
N ARG A 374 -2.33 20.21 3.05
CA ARG A 374 -2.64 21.60 2.70
C ARG A 374 -2.64 21.67 1.17
N ARG A 375 -3.71 22.26 0.65
CA ARG A 375 -3.97 22.48 -0.78
C ARG A 375 -2.68 22.83 -1.54
N ALA A 376 -2.23 21.94 -2.42
CA ALA A 376 -1.92 22.41 -3.76
C ALA A 376 -3.29 22.65 -4.42
N PRO A 377 -3.71 23.90 -4.71
CA PRO A 377 -4.81 24.08 -5.63
C PRO A 377 -4.34 23.49 -6.97
N HIS A 378 -5.27 22.91 -7.73
CA HIS A 378 -5.05 22.21 -9.00
C HIS A 378 -4.84 20.70 -8.85
N GLY A 379 -5.96 19.98 -8.81
CA GLY A 379 -6.00 18.62 -9.31
C GLY A 379 -5.56 18.61 -10.78
N CYS A 380 -4.64 17.71 -11.12
CA CYS A 380 -4.34 17.36 -12.49
C CYS A 380 -5.59 16.76 -13.13
N TRP A 381 -6.33 17.60 -13.85
CA TRP A 381 -7.33 17.17 -14.81
C TRP A 381 -6.77 17.40 -16.22
N ASN A 382 -6.85 16.35 -17.03
CA ASN A 382 -6.42 16.30 -18.43
C ASN A 382 -7.13 17.34 -19.30
N LEU A 383 -6.36 18.08 -20.11
CA LEU A 383 -6.77 18.59 -21.42
C LEU A 383 -5.54 18.67 -22.36
N ARG A 384 -5.59 18.03 -23.54
CA ARG A 384 -4.56 18.10 -24.61
C ARG A 384 -5.23 18.53 -25.94
N PRO A 385 -4.60 19.37 -26.79
CA PRO A 385 -5.01 19.53 -28.19
C PRO A 385 -4.37 18.44 -29.10
N PRO A 386 -4.91 18.21 -30.32
CA PRO A 386 -4.61 17.02 -31.13
C PRO A 386 -3.27 17.11 -31.90
N GLY A 387 -2.55 15.98 -32.04
CA GLY A 387 -1.56 15.82 -33.13
C GLY A 387 -0.17 15.21 -32.84
N PHE A 388 0.11 14.59 -31.69
CA PHE A 388 1.46 14.01 -31.42
C PHE A 388 1.43 12.56 -30.93
N PRO A 389 2.30 11.66 -31.46
CA PRO A 389 2.41 10.27 -31.03
C PRO A 389 2.92 10.14 -29.58
N TRP A 390 2.54 9.04 -28.93
CA TRP A 390 2.67 8.81 -27.49
C TRP A 390 4.12 8.64 -27.02
N GLY A 391 4.66 9.69 -26.41
CA GLY A 391 5.67 9.64 -25.36
C GLY A 391 5.08 10.30 -24.12
N TRP A 392 5.32 9.74 -22.93
CA TRP A 392 4.93 10.36 -21.67
C TRP A 392 5.81 11.58 -21.42
N GLU A 393 5.43 12.74 -21.96
CA GLU A 393 6.07 14.02 -21.68
C GLU A 393 5.20 14.88 -20.77
N TRP A 394 5.82 15.34 -19.68
CA TRP A 394 5.31 16.40 -18.82
C TRP A 394 5.74 17.74 -19.41
N THR A 395 4.81 18.53 -19.94
CA THR A 395 5.12 19.91 -20.37
C THR A 395 4.77 20.89 -19.25
N VAL A 396 5.77 21.40 -18.54
CA VAL A 396 5.62 22.57 -17.66
C VAL A 396 5.53 23.81 -18.55
N ARG A 397 4.33 24.36 -18.76
CA ARG A 397 4.22 25.72 -19.32
C ARG A 397 4.54 26.73 -18.23
N ARG A 398 5.68 27.42 -18.34
CA ARG A 398 5.94 28.67 -17.62
C ARG A 398 4.83 29.67 -17.93
N ARG A 399 4.20 30.22 -16.89
CA ARG A 399 3.38 31.42 -17.01
C ARG A 399 4.33 32.62 -17.00
N THR A 400 4.62 33.19 -18.16
CA THR A 400 5.20 34.54 -18.23
C THR A 400 4.16 35.52 -17.71
N MET A 401 4.46 36.23 -16.63
CA MET A 401 3.67 37.40 -16.23
C MET A 401 3.86 38.52 -17.27
N PRO A 402 2.82 39.31 -17.59
CA PRO A 402 3.00 40.49 -18.41
C PRO A 402 3.74 41.59 -17.62
N PRO A 403 4.53 42.45 -18.29
CA PRO A 403 5.24 43.53 -17.62
C PRO A 403 4.24 44.55 -17.08
N THR A 404 4.53 45.05 -15.87
CA THR A 404 3.87 46.21 -15.24
C THR A 404 4.13 47.49 -16.02
#